data_AF-A0ABD5SVB8-F1
#
_entry.id   AF-A0ABD5SVB8-F1
#
_cell.length_a   1.000
_cell.length_b   1.000
_cell.length_c   1.000
_cell.angle_alpha   90.00
_cell.angle_beta   90.00
_cell.angle_gamma   90.00
#
_symmetry.space_group_name_H-M   'P 1'
#
loop_
_entity.id
_entity.type
_entity.pdbx_description
1 polymer ?
#
loop_
_entity_poly.entity_id
_entity_poly.type
_entity_poly.pdbx_seq_one_letter_code
_entity_poly.pdbx_strand_id
1 'polypeptide(L)'
;MSSTETPYETGRGFGLSSREARVIGGASVLMAINVALMYVIVTTPLASVNDYLFSFPIIGALAYGAAIMAGQLVAERGIEGGDMGIAFVGMVILQLAFGVFGAGVLRFAPRASQLTILAVTAVVVALLTAVIAAYVYARSKTFEHWGSYANYAFIGGIVAILIGTFVAPVLLVGFVLIFLGFLLRLGWEIWKVRDQRNASVALQTIGVYIAVAGVFVHVLQLVMRYFASRG
;
A
#
# COMPACT_ATOMS: atom_id res chain seq x y z
N MET A 1 -42.76 9.26 30.12
CA MET A 1 -42.91 9.07 28.66
C MET A 1 -43.15 10.47 28.09
N SER A 2 -42.38 11.05 27.19
CA SER A 2 -41.64 10.48 26.06
C SER A 2 -40.37 11.30 25.81
N SER A 3 -39.28 10.59 25.60
CA SER A 3 -38.08 11.01 24.89
C SER A 3 -38.45 11.54 23.50
N THR A 4 -38.11 12.79 23.20
CA THR A 4 -38.05 13.26 21.82
C THR A 4 -36.64 13.01 21.33
N GLU A 5 -36.54 11.95 20.55
CA GLU A 5 -35.38 11.51 19.80
C GLU A 5 -34.81 12.68 18.98
N THR A 6 -33.52 12.93 19.12
CA THR A 6 -32.79 13.75 18.16
C THR A 6 -32.79 13.04 16.81
N PRO A 7 -33.15 13.71 15.71
CA PRO A 7 -33.02 13.13 14.39
C PRO A 7 -31.53 12.88 14.11
N TYR A 8 -31.15 11.61 13.96
CA TYR A 8 -29.94 11.26 13.24
C TYR A 8 -30.14 11.72 11.79
N GLU A 9 -29.70 12.93 11.49
CA GLU A 9 -29.71 13.45 10.13
C GLU A 9 -28.92 12.52 9.21
N THR A 10 -29.66 11.97 8.26
CA THR A 10 -29.24 11.28 7.05
C THR A 10 -28.47 12.23 6.12
N GLY A 11 -27.30 12.70 6.56
CA GLY A 11 -26.37 13.52 5.76
C GLY A 11 -25.43 12.70 4.86
N ARG A 12 -25.85 11.53 4.37
CA ARG A 12 -25.06 10.75 3.39
C ARG A 12 -25.35 11.27 1.98
N GLY A 13 -24.82 12.45 1.67
CA GLY A 13 -24.70 12.89 0.28
C GLY A 13 -23.85 11.88 -0.50
N PHE A 14 -24.29 11.55 -1.72
CA PHE A 14 -23.66 10.58 -2.62
C PHE A 14 -22.34 11.13 -3.24
N GLY A 15 -21.53 11.81 -2.44
CA GLY A 15 -20.31 12.48 -2.87
C GLY A 15 -19.24 12.44 -1.78
N LEU A 16 -17.98 12.33 -2.20
CA LEU A 16 -16.83 12.47 -1.31
C LEU A 16 -16.85 13.87 -0.69
N SER A 17 -16.62 13.96 0.61
CA SER A 17 -16.32 15.24 1.24
C SER A 17 -15.04 15.83 0.64
N SER A 18 -14.92 17.17 0.62
CA SER A 18 -13.71 17.87 0.16
C SER A 18 -12.42 17.32 0.82
N ARG A 19 -12.54 16.90 2.08
CA ARG A 19 -11.47 16.26 2.85
C ARG A 19 -11.10 14.87 2.31
N GLU A 20 -12.08 14.00 2.12
CA GLU A 20 -11.87 12.65 1.57
C GLU A 20 -11.24 12.74 0.17
N ALA A 21 -11.73 13.66 -0.67
CA ALA A 21 -11.16 13.93 -1.98
C ALA A 21 -9.69 14.39 -1.89
N ARG A 22 -9.34 15.21 -0.90
CA ARG A 22 -7.95 15.67 -0.68
C ARG A 22 -7.03 14.54 -0.23
N VAL A 23 -7.50 13.65 0.66
CA VAL A 23 -6.71 12.47 1.08
C VAL A 23 -6.49 11.52 -0.07
N ILE A 24 -7.56 11.15 -0.78
CA ILE A 24 -7.50 10.22 -1.92
C ILE A 24 -6.64 10.82 -3.03
N GLY A 25 -6.88 12.08 -3.40
CA GLY A 25 -6.10 12.79 -4.42
C GLY A 25 -4.62 12.88 -4.05
N GLY A 26 -4.30 13.17 -2.79
CA GLY A 26 -2.92 13.17 -2.30
C GLY A 26 -2.25 11.81 -2.44
N ALA A 27 -2.92 10.74 -2.02
CA ALA A 27 -2.39 9.38 -2.13
C ALA A 27 -2.23 8.94 -3.60
N SER A 28 -3.17 9.33 -4.48
CA SER A 28 -3.07 9.09 -5.92
C SER A 28 -1.88 9.81 -6.55
N VAL A 29 -1.60 11.06 -6.19
CA VAL A 29 -0.43 11.79 -6.67
C VAL A 29 0.86 11.12 -6.20
N LEU A 30 0.93 10.75 -4.91
CA LEU A 30 2.08 10.02 -4.38
C LEU A 30 2.29 8.67 -5.07
N MET A 31 1.22 7.96 -5.40
CA MET A 31 1.29 6.71 -6.15
C MET A 31 1.77 6.95 -7.59
N ALA A 32 1.28 7.99 -8.27
CA ALA A 32 1.72 8.34 -9.62
C ALA A 32 3.22 8.67 -9.67
N ILE A 33 3.71 9.44 -8.68
CA ILE A 33 5.14 9.69 -8.48
C ILE A 33 5.88 8.37 -8.29
N ASN A 34 5.35 7.47 -7.47
CA ASN A 34 5.99 6.17 -7.21
C ASN A 34 6.08 5.30 -8.48
N VAL A 35 5.01 5.24 -9.28
CA VAL A 35 5.02 4.51 -10.57
C VAL A 35 6.04 5.10 -11.53
N ALA A 36 6.10 6.42 -11.64
CA ALA A 36 7.12 7.10 -12.45
C ALA A 36 8.54 6.78 -11.93
N LEU A 37 8.72 6.76 -10.61
CA LEU A 37 9.97 6.40 -9.97
C LEU A 37 10.35 4.94 -10.26
N MET A 38 9.41 4.00 -10.22
CA MET A 38 9.67 2.60 -10.62
C MET A 38 10.15 2.53 -12.08
N TYR A 39 9.49 3.27 -12.98
CA TYR A 39 9.82 3.31 -14.40
C TYR A 39 11.22 3.89 -14.69
N VAL A 40 11.65 4.88 -13.89
CA VAL A 40 13.00 5.45 -14.00
C VAL A 40 14.03 4.55 -13.32
N ILE A 41 13.78 4.07 -12.11
CA ILE A 41 14.73 3.25 -11.35
C ILE A 41 15.05 1.95 -12.07
N VAL A 42 14.10 1.37 -12.82
CA VAL A 42 14.33 0.12 -13.55
C VAL A 42 15.45 0.22 -14.59
N THR A 43 15.86 1.41 -15.05
CA THR A 43 17.03 1.61 -15.94
C THR A 43 18.34 1.81 -15.18
N THR A 44 18.32 1.79 -13.85
CA THR A 44 19.49 2.06 -13.01
C THR A 44 19.97 0.78 -12.31
N PRO A 45 21.21 0.75 -11.80
CA PRO A 45 21.71 -0.36 -10.98
C PRO A 45 20.91 -0.57 -9.69
N LEU A 46 20.13 0.41 -9.22
CA LEU A 46 19.30 0.24 -8.03
C LEU A 46 18.26 -0.88 -8.22
N ALA A 47 17.83 -1.17 -9.46
CA ALA A 47 16.93 -2.28 -9.72
C ALA A 47 17.54 -3.66 -9.44
N SER A 48 18.88 -3.79 -9.41
CA SER A 48 19.55 -5.05 -9.04
C SER A 48 19.70 -5.25 -7.53
N VAL A 49 19.39 -4.26 -6.71
CA VAL A 49 19.35 -4.41 -5.24
C VAL A 49 18.44 -5.57 -4.83
N ASN A 50 17.34 -5.77 -5.56
CA ASN A 50 16.42 -6.89 -5.32
C ASN A 50 17.10 -8.26 -5.45
N ASP A 51 18.08 -8.45 -6.32
CA ASP A 51 18.73 -9.74 -6.48
C ASP A 51 19.53 -10.11 -5.24
N TYR A 52 20.27 -9.15 -4.72
CA TYR A 52 21.07 -9.33 -3.52
C TYR A 52 20.17 -9.54 -2.30
N LEU A 53 19.14 -8.70 -2.15
CA LEU A 53 18.22 -8.78 -1.01
C LEU A 53 17.37 -10.05 -1.02
N PHE A 54 16.88 -10.49 -2.18
CA PHE A 54 16.05 -11.68 -2.30
C PHE A 54 16.82 -12.95 -2.65
N SER A 55 18.16 -12.91 -2.65
CA SER A 55 18.99 -14.12 -2.63
C SER A 55 18.60 -15.05 -1.46
N PHE A 56 18.20 -14.45 -0.34
CA PHE A 56 17.44 -15.11 0.72
C PHE A 56 16.13 -14.34 0.90
N PRO A 57 14.95 -14.91 0.56
CA PRO A 57 13.69 -14.18 0.56
C PRO A 57 13.38 -13.40 1.84
N ILE A 58 13.75 -13.95 3.00
CA ILE A 58 13.58 -13.29 4.29
C ILE A 58 14.38 -11.99 4.43
N ILE A 59 15.59 -11.91 3.86
CA ILE A 59 16.42 -10.70 3.93
C ILE A 59 15.72 -9.56 3.19
N GLY A 60 15.23 -9.80 1.97
CA GLY A 60 14.50 -8.80 1.22
C GLY A 60 13.20 -8.38 1.90
N ALA A 61 12.44 -9.32 2.45
CA ALA A 61 11.23 -9.02 3.19
C ALA A 61 11.50 -8.12 4.41
N LEU A 62 12.53 -8.44 5.20
CA LEU A 62 12.92 -7.64 6.37
C LEU A 62 13.47 -6.27 5.98
N ALA A 63 14.32 -6.19 4.94
CA ALA A 63 14.90 -4.93 4.48
C ALA A 63 13.83 -3.94 4.02
N TYR A 64 12.91 -4.38 3.14
CA TYR A 64 11.81 -3.53 2.67
C TYR A 64 10.78 -3.25 3.77
N GLY A 65 10.45 -4.25 4.60
CA GLY A 65 9.56 -4.05 5.74
C GLY A 65 10.09 -3.02 6.72
N ALA A 66 11.38 -3.09 7.06
CA ALA A 66 12.05 -2.13 7.91
C ALA A 66 12.12 -0.73 7.28
N ALA A 67 12.46 -0.63 5.98
CA ALA A 67 12.50 0.65 5.28
C ALA A 67 11.11 1.32 5.23
N ILE A 68 10.05 0.56 4.96
CA ILE A 68 8.67 1.06 4.95
C ILE A 68 8.27 1.52 6.36
N MET A 69 8.52 0.70 7.38
CA MET A 69 8.20 1.04 8.77
C MET A 69 8.96 2.30 9.23
N ALA A 70 10.26 2.38 8.93
CA ALA A 70 11.08 3.54 9.28
C ALA A 70 10.61 4.81 8.55
N GLY A 71 10.35 4.72 7.24
CA GLY A 71 9.83 5.84 6.45
C GLY A 71 8.48 6.34 6.97
N GLN A 72 7.58 5.42 7.34
CA GLN A 72 6.30 5.77 7.96
C GLN A 72 6.50 6.48 9.30
N LEU A 73 7.29 5.92 10.22
CA LEU A 73 7.54 6.51 11.54
C LEU A 73 8.17 7.90 11.45
N VAL A 74 9.13 8.08 10.53
CA VAL A 74 9.76 9.38 10.28
C VAL A 74 8.73 10.36 9.73
N ALA A 75 7.92 9.96 8.75
CA ALA A 75 6.93 10.84 8.14
C ALA A 75 5.83 11.26 9.13
N GLU A 76 5.32 10.32 9.93
CA GLU A 76 4.32 10.56 10.96
C GLU A 76 4.85 11.51 12.03
N ARG A 77 6.06 11.27 12.55
CA ARG A 77 6.71 12.16 13.52
C ARG A 77 6.90 13.58 12.98
N GLY A 78 7.27 13.71 11.71
CA GLY A 78 7.40 15.02 11.07
C GLY A 78 6.06 15.77 11.03
N ILE A 79 4.97 15.10 10.65
CA ILE A 79 3.65 15.72 10.59
C ILE A 79 3.12 16.07 11.99
N GLU A 80 3.24 15.15 12.95
CA GLU A 80 2.79 15.37 14.32
C GLU A 80 3.60 16.48 15.02
N GLY A 81 4.91 16.56 14.74
CA GLY A 81 5.80 17.60 15.24
C GLY A 81 5.73 18.92 14.48
N GLY A 82 4.97 19.02 13.39
CA GLY A 82 4.91 20.22 12.54
C GLY A 82 6.19 20.47 11.73
N ASP A 83 7.09 19.50 11.63
CA ASP A 83 8.33 19.57 10.85
C ASP A 83 8.13 18.94 9.45
N MET A 84 7.88 19.81 8.48
CA MET A 84 7.70 19.42 7.08
C MET A 84 8.96 18.81 6.46
N GLY A 85 10.15 19.15 6.95
CA GLY A 85 11.41 18.59 6.47
C GLY A 85 11.53 17.11 6.86
N ILE A 86 11.27 16.78 8.13
CA ILE A 86 11.24 15.40 8.61
C ILE A 86 10.13 14.61 7.90
N ALA A 87 8.94 15.21 7.73
CA ALA A 87 7.85 14.58 7.00
C ALA A 87 8.25 14.22 5.55
N PHE A 88 8.91 15.15 4.87
CA PHE A 88 9.42 14.94 3.51
C PHE A 88 10.47 13.83 3.45
N VAL A 89 11.43 13.78 4.38
CA VAL A 89 12.43 12.70 4.44
C VAL A 89 11.77 11.33 4.58
N GLY A 90 10.79 11.20 5.48
CA GLY A 90 10.04 9.95 5.63
C GLY A 90 9.31 9.55 4.34
N MET A 91 8.72 10.53 3.64
CA MET A 91 8.10 10.31 2.34
C MET A 91 9.09 9.86 1.26
N VAL A 92 10.29 10.44 1.20
CA VAL A 92 11.34 10.00 0.27
C VAL A 92 11.77 8.56 0.56
N ILE A 93 11.92 8.19 1.83
CA ILE A 93 12.24 6.80 2.22
C ILE A 93 11.15 5.85 1.72
N LEU A 94 9.88 6.19 1.95
CA LEU A 94 8.75 5.37 1.48
C LEU A 94 8.70 5.27 -0.04
N GLN A 95 8.92 6.38 -0.75
CA GLN A 95 8.94 6.43 -2.20
C GLN A 95 10.06 5.55 -2.76
N LEU A 96 11.27 5.64 -2.21
CA LEU A 96 12.39 4.80 -2.61
C LEU A 96 12.16 3.33 -2.26
N ALA A 97 11.63 3.01 -1.08
CA ALA A 97 11.38 1.63 -0.68
C ALA A 97 10.42 0.92 -1.65
N PHE A 98 9.25 1.51 -1.93
CA PHE A 98 8.30 0.93 -2.89
C PHE A 98 8.80 1.03 -4.34
N GLY A 99 9.46 2.14 -4.69
CA GLY A 99 9.96 2.41 -6.03
C GLY A 99 11.06 1.43 -6.45
N VAL A 100 12.05 1.19 -5.59
CA VAL A 100 13.13 0.21 -5.84
C VAL A 100 12.57 -1.21 -5.83
N PHE A 101 11.69 -1.54 -4.89
CA PHE A 101 11.07 -2.87 -4.85
C PHE A 101 10.30 -3.17 -6.14
N GLY A 102 9.40 -2.25 -6.56
CA GLY A 102 8.62 -2.38 -7.78
C GLY A 102 9.46 -2.35 -9.06
N ALA A 103 10.48 -1.49 -9.13
CA ALA A 103 11.42 -1.47 -10.25
C ALA A 103 12.17 -2.80 -10.39
N GLY A 104 12.60 -3.39 -9.27
CA GLY A 104 13.29 -4.67 -9.31
C GLY A 104 12.39 -5.85 -9.68
N VAL A 105 11.07 -5.75 -9.45
CA VAL A 105 10.09 -6.69 -10.04
C VAL A 105 9.93 -6.45 -11.54
N LEU A 106 9.81 -5.19 -11.96
CA LEU A 106 9.57 -4.79 -13.35
C LEU A 106 10.75 -5.06 -14.29
N ARG A 107 11.98 -5.09 -13.77
CA ARG A 107 13.21 -5.20 -14.58
C ARG A 107 13.30 -6.47 -15.42
N PHE A 108 12.57 -7.52 -15.04
CA PHE A 108 12.53 -8.79 -15.76
C PHE A 108 11.62 -8.74 -16.99
N ALA A 109 10.83 -7.67 -17.17
CA ALA A 109 10.01 -7.48 -18.36
C ALA A 109 10.80 -6.77 -19.48
N PRO A 110 10.56 -7.15 -20.76
CA PRO A 110 11.05 -6.40 -21.91
C PRO A 110 10.66 -4.91 -21.82
N ARG A 111 11.57 -4.00 -22.20
CA ARG A 111 11.35 -2.55 -22.10
C ARG A 111 10.04 -2.08 -22.74
N ALA A 112 9.68 -2.66 -23.89
CA ALA A 112 8.46 -2.31 -24.61
C ALA A 112 7.16 -2.66 -23.84
N SER A 113 7.18 -3.65 -22.95
CA SER A 113 5.99 -4.07 -22.19
C SER A 113 5.89 -3.42 -20.80
N GLN A 114 6.96 -2.78 -20.30
CA GLN A 114 7.00 -2.23 -18.94
C GLN A 114 5.90 -1.20 -18.67
N LEU A 115 5.65 -0.27 -19.59
CA LEU A 115 4.57 0.71 -19.45
C LEU A 115 3.20 0.03 -19.43
N THR A 116 2.98 -0.95 -20.31
CA THR A 116 1.74 -1.72 -20.35
C THR A 116 1.52 -2.48 -19.05
N ILE A 117 2.56 -3.10 -18.49
CA ILE A 117 2.50 -3.84 -17.23
C ILE A 117 2.16 -2.89 -16.07
N LEU A 118 2.80 -1.72 -15.99
CA LEU A 118 2.50 -0.70 -14.98
C LEU A 118 1.07 -0.18 -15.12
N ALA A 119 0.61 0.09 -16.34
CA ALA A 119 -0.75 0.55 -16.61
C ALA A 119 -1.80 -0.48 -16.21
N VAL A 120 -1.62 -1.75 -16.59
CA VAL A 120 -2.50 -2.85 -16.19
C VAL A 120 -2.52 -3.01 -14.68
N THR A 121 -1.35 -2.94 -14.02
CA THR A 121 -1.24 -2.99 -12.55
C THR A 121 -2.02 -1.85 -11.92
N ALA A 122 -1.86 -0.61 -12.41
CA ALA A 122 -2.58 0.55 -11.91
C ALA A 122 -4.11 0.39 -12.02
N VAL A 123 -4.60 -0.12 -13.16
CA VAL A 123 -6.03 -0.39 -13.36
C VAL A 123 -6.53 -1.44 -12.37
N VAL A 124 -5.83 -2.56 -12.21
CA VAL A 124 -6.25 -3.62 -11.27
C VAL A 124 -6.26 -3.11 -9.83
N VAL A 125 -5.26 -2.33 -9.43
CA VAL A 125 -5.18 -1.73 -8.08
C VAL A 125 -6.29 -0.72 -7.86
N ALA A 126 -6.59 0.12 -8.85
CA ALA A 126 -7.70 1.07 -8.78
C ALA A 126 -9.04 0.34 -8.61
N LEU A 127 -9.27 -0.75 -9.35
CA LEU A 127 -10.47 -1.58 -9.21
C LEU A 127 -10.56 -2.24 -7.83
N LEU A 128 -9.47 -2.83 -7.33
CA LEU A 128 -9.43 -3.42 -5.99
C LEU A 128 -9.70 -2.37 -4.91
N THR A 129 -9.09 -1.19 -5.04
CA THR A 129 -9.30 -0.07 -4.11
C THR A 129 -10.75 0.40 -4.15
N ALA A 130 -11.35 0.52 -5.33
CA ALA A 130 -12.76 0.88 -5.49
C ALA A 130 -13.70 -0.16 -4.87
N VAL A 131 -13.43 -1.46 -5.05
CA VAL A 131 -14.22 -2.54 -4.42
C VAL A 131 -14.12 -2.50 -2.90
N ILE A 132 -12.92 -2.34 -2.36
CA ILE A 132 -12.71 -2.23 -0.90
C ILE A 132 -13.38 -0.97 -0.36
N ALA A 133 -13.23 0.17 -1.03
CA ALA A 133 -13.90 1.41 -0.66
C ALA A 133 -15.42 1.24 -0.67
N ALA A 134 -15.99 0.71 -1.75
CA ALA A 134 -17.42 0.45 -1.84
C ALA A 134 -17.91 -0.45 -0.70
N TYR A 135 -17.18 -1.53 -0.38
CA TYR A 135 -17.51 -2.42 0.74
C TYR A 135 -17.48 -1.70 2.10
N VAL A 136 -16.45 -0.88 2.35
CA VAL A 136 -16.32 -0.11 3.59
C VAL A 136 -17.45 0.92 3.69
N TYR A 137 -17.66 1.76 2.68
CA TYR A 137 -18.68 2.82 2.70
C TYR A 137 -20.12 2.30 2.71
N ALA A 138 -20.39 1.12 2.11
CA ALA A 138 -21.71 0.50 2.11
C ALA A 138 -22.13 -0.03 3.49
N ARG A 139 -21.19 -0.23 4.43
CA ARG A 139 -21.46 -0.83 5.74
C ARG A 139 -21.38 0.21 6.86
N SER A 140 -22.37 0.22 7.74
CA SER A 140 -22.41 1.09 8.93
C SER A 140 -21.54 0.61 10.11
N LYS A 141 -20.88 -0.55 9.99
CA LYS A 141 -20.04 -1.11 11.05
C LYS A 141 -18.65 -0.45 11.10
N THR A 142 -17.98 -0.60 12.26
CA THR A 142 -16.55 -0.28 12.43
C THR A 142 -15.66 -1.32 11.74
N PHE A 143 -14.52 -0.87 11.23
CA PHE A 143 -13.47 -1.70 10.65
C PHE A 143 -12.14 -1.61 11.40
N GLU A 144 -12.15 -1.15 12.65
CA GLU A 144 -10.95 -1.01 13.47
C GLU A 144 -10.11 -2.29 13.55
N HIS A 145 -10.76 -3.45 13.71
CA HIS A 145 -10.12 -4.77 13.78
C HIS A 145 -9.32 -5.14 12.52
N TRP A 146 -9.60 -4.53 11.36
CA TRP A 146 -8.85 -4.80 10.13
C TRP A 146 -7.39 -4.35 10.24
N GLY A 147 -7.11 -3.33 11.06
CA GLY A 147 -5.72 -2.95 11.37
C GLY A 147 -4.98 -4.06 12.10
N SER A 148 -5.59 -4.67 13.13
CA SER A 148 -5.00 -5.80 13.86
C SER A 148 -4.86 -7.04 12.97
N TYR A 149 -5.85 -7.34 12.13
CA TYR A 149 -5.76 -8.44 11.18
C TYR A 149 -4.66 -8.22 10.14
N ALA A 150 -4.47 -6.99 9.67
CA ALA A 150 -3.36 -6.65 8.80
C ALA A 150 -2.01 -6.94 9.48
N ASN A 151 -1.86 -6.55 10.75
CA ASN A 151 -0.64 -6.83 11.52
C ASN A 151 -0.39 -8.34 11.68
N TYR A 152 -1.43 -9.13 12.00
CA TYR A 152 -1.29 -10.59 12.08
C TYR A 152 -0.93 -11.20 10.72
N ALA A 153 -1.52 -10.70 9.63
CA ALA A 153 -1.19 -11.14 8.28
C ALA A 153 0.26 -10.77 7.90
N PHE A 154 0.75 -9.59 8.28
CA PHE A 154 2.15 -9.21 8.08
C PHE A 154 3.10 -10.10 8.87
N ILE A 155 2.87 -10.31 10.17
CA ILE A 155 3.71 -11.17 11.01
C ILE A 155 3.69 -12.61 10.47
N GLY A 156 2.50 -13.15 10.21
CA GLY A 156 2.35 -14.49 9.66
C GLY A 156 3.03 -14.62 8.29
N GLY A 157 2.95 -13.59 7.44
CA GLY A 157 3.62 -13.54 6.16
C GLY A 157 5.14 -13.54 6.28
N ILE A 158 5.70 -12.75 7.21
CA ILE A 158 7.15 -12.75 7.49
C ILE A 158 7.62 -14.12 8.00
N VAL A 159 6.87 -14.73 8.93
CA VAL A 159 7.17 -16.09 9.43
C VAL A 159 7.10 -17.12 8.29
N ALA A 160 6.10 -17.05 7.42
CA ALA A 160 5.98 -17.92 6.26
C ALA A 160 7.11 -17.69 5.25
N ILE A 161 7.59 -16.46 5.05
CA ILE A 161 8.76 -16.16 4.21
C ILE A 161 10.05 -16.72 4.84
N LEU A 162 10.19 -16.62 6.16
CA LEU A 162 11.32 -17.21 6.90
C LEU A 162 11.37 -18.72 6.69
N ILE A 163 10.25 -19.42 6.89
CA ILE A 163 10.16 -20.86 6.62
C ILE A 163 10.37 -21.14 5.12
N GLY A 164 9.76 -20.32 4.27
CA GLY A 164 9.83 -20.44 2.81
C GLY A 164 11.22 -20.25 2.23
N THR A 165 12.12 -19.59 2.96
CA THR A 165 13.54 -19.49 2.61
C THR A 165 14.21 -20.86 2.59
N PHE A 166 13.71 -21.82 3.38
CA PHE A 166 14.18 -23.21 3.40
C PHE A 166 13.20 -24.18 2.73
N VAL A 167 11.92 -23.83 2.64
CA VAL A 167 10.85 -24.67 2.09
C VAL A 167 10.07 -23.88 1.04
N ALA A 168 10.58 -23.83 -0.19
CA ALA A 168 10.10 -22.95 -1.26
C ALA A 168 8.56 -22.89 -1.47
N PRO A 169 7.79 -23.99 -1.39
CA PRO A 169 6.32 -23.92 -1.50
C PRO A 169 5.65 -22.99 -0.48
N VAL A 170 6.24 -22.79 0.70
CA VAL A 170 5.70 -21.93 1.77
C VAL A 170 5.81 -20.44 1.41
N LEU A 171 6.67 -20.06 0.46
CA LEU A 171 6.78 -18.68 -0.01
C LEU A 171 5.48 -18.16 -0.63
N LEU A 172 4.66 -19.04 -1.22
CA LEU A 172 3.34 -18.66 -1.72
C LEU A 172 2.42 -18.23 -0.57
N VAL A 173 2.45 -18.94 0.56
CA VAL A 173 1.70 -18.57 1.76
C VAL A 173 2.18 -17.22 2.28
N GLY A 174 3.50 -17.01 2.31
CA GLY A 174 4.10 -15.72 2.64
C GLY A 174 3.58 -14.58 1.77
N PHE A 175 3.65 -14.74 0.45
CA PHE A 175 3.11 -13.77 -0.51
C PHE A 175 1.63 -13.46 -0.27
N VAL A 176 0.80 -14.50 -0.10
CA VAL A 176 -0.65 -14.34 0.12
C VAL A 176 -0.93 -13.58 1.42
N LEU A 177 -0.22 -13.91 2.50
CA LEU A 177 -0.41 -13.26 3.80
C LEU A 177 0.04 -11.79 3.79
N ILE A 178 1.19 -11.47 3.20
CA ILE A 178 1.62 -10.06 3.07
C ILE A 178 0.64 -9.29 2.18
N PHE A 179 0.21 -9.87 1.07
CA PHE A 179 -0.77 -9.22 0.19
C PHE A 179 -2.11 -8.98 0.89
N LEU A 180 -2.61 -9.98 1.62
CA LEU A 180 -3.81 -9.86 2.43
C LEU A 180 -3.63 -8.78 3.52
N GLY A 181 -2.46 -8.70 4.14
CA GLY A 181 -2.11 -7.65 5.09
C GLY A 181 -2.29 -6.25 4.49
N PHE A 182 -1.81 -6.03 3.27
CA PHE A 182 -1.99 -4.75 2.58
C PHE A 182 -3.45 -4.48 2.18
N LEU A 183 -4.22 -5.49 1.76
CA LEU A 183 -5.65 -5.32 1.46
C LEU A 183 -6.46 -4.95 2.70
N LEU A 184 -6.20 -5.62 3.83
CA LEU A 184 -6.82 -5.33 5.12
C LEU A 184 -6.43 -3.94 5.62
N ARG A 185 -5.14 -3.59 5.49
CA ARG A 185 -4.64 -2.26 5.82
C ARG A 185 -5.30 -1.18 4.96
N LEU A 186 -5.46 -1.41 3.66
CA LEU A 186 -6.16 -0.48 2.76
C LEU A 186 -7.60 -0.25 3.21
N GLY A 187 -8.34 -1.32 3.54
CA GLY A 187 -9.70 -1.18 4.06
C GLY A 187 -9.75 -0.42 5.39
N TRP A 188 -8.79 -0.68 6.28
CA TRP A 188 -8.66 0.04 7.55
C TRP A 188 -8.36 1.53 7.35
N GLU A 189 -7.44 1.90 6.46
CA GLU A 189 -7.12 3.31 6.16
C GLU A 189 -8.30 4.04 5.51
N ILE A 190 -9.00 3.39 4.58
CA ILE A 190 -10.22 3.96 3.98
C ILE A 190 -11.31 4.19 5.04
N TRP A 191 -11.49 3.23 5.95
CA TRP A 191 -12.41 3.38 7.08
C TRP A 191 -11.99 4.54 7.99
N LYS A 192 -10.69 4.68 8.28
CA LYS A 192 -10.14 5.78 9.08
C LYS A 192 -10.42 7.14 8.44
N VAL A 193 -10.31 7.23 7.11
CA VAL A 193 -10.64 8.43 6.34
C VAL A 193 -12.13 8.80 6.50
N ARG A 194 -13.02 7.81 6.48
CA ARG A 194 -14.47 7.97 6.63
C ARG A 194 -14.87 8.41 8.05
N ASP A 195 -14.40 7.68 9.06
CA ASP A 195 -14.88 7.77 10.45
C ASP A 195 -14.02 8.67 11.35
N GLN A 196 -12.71 8.79 11.10
CA GLN A 196 -11.80 9.63 11.90
C GLN A 196 -11.55 10.98 11.23
N ARG A 197 -12.61 11.78 11.08
CA ARG A 197 -12.56 13.07 10.35
C ARG A 197 -11.66 14.12 11.01
N ASN A 198 -11.44 14.02 12.31
CA ASN A 198 -10.61 14.95 13.07
C ASN A 198 -9.10 14.67 12.94
N ALA A 199 -8.71 13.53 12.36
CA ALA A 199 -7.30 13.22 12.15
C ALA A 199 -6.68 14.10 11.06
N SER A 200 -5.35 14.26 11.10
CA SER A 200 -4.61 14.99 10.08
C SER A 200 -4.82 14.39 8.68
N VAL A 201 -5.15 15.25 7.72
CA VAL A 201 -5.27 14.90 6.29
C VAL A 201 -3.96 14.34 5.77
N ALA A 202 -2.82 14.90 6.20
CA ALA A 202 -1.50 14.45 5.77
C ALA A 202 -1.21 13.02 6.28
N LEU A 203 -1.47 12.74 7.56
CA LEU A 203 -1.28 11.39 8.13
C LEU A 203 -2.11 10.34 7.40
N GLN A 204 -3.39 10.64 7.13
CA GLN A 204 -4.25 9.73 6.39
C GLN A 204 -3.84 9.56 4.94
N THR A 205 -3.32 10.62 4.30
CA THR A 205 -2.78 10.55 2.94
C THR A 205 -1.60 9.57 2.87
N ILE A 206 -0.71 9.63 3.86
CA ILE A 206 0.44 8.71 3.97
C ILE A 206 -0.04 7.28 4.21
N GLY A 207 -0.97 7.07 5.15
CA GLY A 207 -1.52 5.75 5.45
C GLY A 207 -2.15 5.09 4.21
N VAL A 208 -3.02 5.81 3.51
CA VAL A 208 -3.65 5.35 2.26
C VAL A 208 -2.59 5.08 1.18
N TYR A 209 -1.61 5.98 1.00
CA TYR A 209 -0.51 5.76 0.05
C TYR A 209 0.27 4.48 0.34
N ILE A 210 0.70 4.24 1.59
CA ILE A 210 1.45 3.04 1.97
C ILE A 210 0.63 1.78 1.68
N ALA A 211 -0.66 1.80 2.02
CA ALA A 211 -1.54 0.67 1.77
C ALA A 211 -1.71 0.39 0.27
N VAL A 212 -1.99 1.42 -0.53
CA VAL A 212 -2.14 1.31 -1.99
C VAL A 212 -0.83 0.88 -2.65
N ALA A 213 0.31 1.45 -2.25
CA ALA A 213 1.62 1.09 -2.80
C ALA A 213 1.98 -0.37 -2.49
N GLY A 214 1.67 -0.84 -1.28
CA GLY A 214 1.83 -2.25 -0.90
C GLY A 214 0.95 -3.19 -1.73
N VAL A 215 -0.32 -2.85 -1.92
CA VAL A 215 -1.21 -3.60 -2.85
C VAL A 215 -0.63 -3.57 -4.26
N PHE A 216 -0.16 -2.41 -4.73
CA PHE A 216 0.35 -2.21 -6.07
C PHE A 216 1.53 -3.12 -6.39
N VAL A 217 2.54 -3.20 -5.52
CA VAL A 217 3.72 -4.02 -5.79
C VAL A 217 3.41 -5.52 -5.79
N HIS A 218 2.41 -5.97 -5.02
CA HIS A 218 1.97 -7.37 -5.05
C HIS A 218 1.16 -7.67 -6.31
N VAL A 219 0.27 -6.77 -6.72
CA VAL A 219 -0.44 -6.88 -8.01
C VAL A 219 0.56 -6.85 -9.16
N LEU A 220 1.59 -6.01 -9.11
CA LEU A 220 2.66 -5.95 -10.11
C LEU A 220 3.33 -7.31 -10.28
N GLN A 221 3.65 -8.01 -9.18
CA GLN A 221 4.21 -9.35 -9.24
C GLN A 221 3.26 -10.36 -9.91
N LEU A 222 1.96 -10.27 -9.66
CA LEU A 222 0.96 -11.13 -10.31
C LEU A 222 0.82 -10.84 -11.80
N VAL A 223 0.75 -9.56 -12.18
CA VAL A 223 0.69 -9.14 -13.58
C VAL A 223 1.96 -9.58 -14.31
N MET A 224 3.14 -9.37 -13.72
CA MET A 224 4.42 -9.87 -14.25
C MET A 224 4.39 -11.38 -14.50
N ARG A 225 3.92 -12.18 -13.53
CA ARG A 225 3.79 -13.64 -13.70
C ARG A 225 2.86 -14.01 -14.85
N TYR A 226 1.74 -13.31 -15.00
CA TYR A 226 0.79 -13.54 -16.09
C TYR A 226 1.36 -13.19 -17.47
N PHE A 227 2.09 -12.07 -17.59
CA PHE A 227 2.78 -11.73 -18.84
C PHE A 227 3.90 -12.73 -19.15
N ALA A 228 4.64 -13.18 -18.13
CA ALA A 228 5.67 -14.21 -18.30
C ALA A 228 5.10 -15.58 -18.72
N SER A 229 3.87 -15.94 -18.31
CA SER A 229 3.23 -17.19 -18.74
C SER A 229 2.65 -17.15 -20.16
N ARG A 230 2.67 -15.98 -20.82
CA ARG A 230 2.14 -15.78 -22.18
C ARG A 230 3.22 -15.66 -23.26
N GLY A 231 4.48 -15.53 -22.87
CA GLY A 231 5.64 -15.60 -23.76
C GLY A 231 6.21 -17.00 -23.78
#